data_AF-A0A4Y2D0U0-F1
#
_entry.id   AF-A0A4Y2D0U0-F1
#
_cell.length_a   1.000
_cell.length_b   1.000
_cell.length_c   1.000
_cell.angle_alpha   90.00
_cell.angle_beta   90.00
_cell.angle_gamma   90.00
#
_symmetry.space_group_name_H-M   'P 1'
#
loop_
_entity.id
_entity.type
_entity.pdbx_description
1 polymer ?
#
loop_
_entity_poly.entity_id
_entity_poly.type
_entity_poly.pdbx_seq_one_letter_code
_entity_poly.pdbx_strand_id
1 'polypeptide(L)'
;MIMYYEFRNKLNATECHQKMCESLGINTVSYDTVKVWFWKFKAGNFDIEDETHSGCPIEVDCEQLKQIIDQDRKVSTQTIALELDICQKNKS
;
A
#
# COMPACT_ATOMS: atom_id res chain seq x y z
N MET A 1 -1.40 -9.73 10.30
CA MET A 1 -0.19 -8.96 10.65
C MET A 1 0.47 -9.54 11.90
N ILE A 2 1.81 -9.68 11.96
CA ILE A 2 2.55 -10.21 13.13
C ILE A 2 2.27 -9.39 14.39
N MET A 3 2.11 -8.08 14.25
CA MET A 3 1.77 -7.18 15.37
C MET A 3 0.46 -7.55 16.06
N TYR A 4 -0.57 -7.97 15.31
CA TYR A 4 -1.85 -8.37 15.89
C TYR A 4 -1.72 -9.66 16.70
N TYR A 5 -0.95 -10.62 16.21
CA TYR A 5 -0.67 -11.86 16.93
C TYR A 5 0.03 -11.57 18.26
N GLU A 6 1.06 -10.72 18.25
CA GLU A 6 1.80 -10.37 19.46
C GLU A 6 0.97 -9.49 20.42
N PHE A 7 0.11 -8.61 19.90
CA PHE A 7 -0.88 -7.89 20.70
C PHE A 7 -1.83 -8.85 21.45
N ARG A 8 -2.32 -9.91 20.79
CA ARG A 8 -3.15 -10.94 21.45
C ARG A 8 -2.39 -11.73 22.52
N ASN A 9 -1.08 -11.89 22.35
CA ASN A 9 -0.19 -12.48 23.35
C ASN A 9 0.14 -11.53 24.52
N LYS A 10 -0.49 -10.35 24.58
CA LYS A 10 -0.28 -9.32 25.61
C LYS A 10 1.12 -8.73 25.64
N LEU A 11 1.89 -8.84 24.56
CA LEU A 11 3.16 -8.12 24.43
C LEU A 11 2.88 -6.63 24.28
N ASN A 12 3.85 -5.81 24.68
CA ASN A 12 3.81 -4.37 24.43
C ASN A 12 4.47 -4.02 23.08
N ALA A 13 4.29 -2.77 22.64
CA ALA A 13 4.80 -2.32 21.33
C ALA A 13 6.32 -2.42 21.21
N THR A 14 7.06 -2.24 22.30
CA THR A 14 8.53 -2.32 22.31
C THR A 14 9.00 -3.76 22.15
N GLU A 15 8.40 -4.70 22.89
CA GLU A 15 8.71 -6.12 22.78
C GLU A 15 8.35 -6.67 21.39
N CYS A 16 7.21 -6.23 20.85
CA CYS A 16 6.80 -6.58 19.49
C CYS A 16 7.79 -6.06 18.44
N HIS A 17 8.21 -4.80 18.53
CA HIS A 17 9.21 -4.23 17.62
C HIS A 17 10.54 -4.99 17.67
N GLN A 18 11.04 -5.28 18.88
CA GLN A 18 12.29 -6.04 19.05
C GLN A 18 12.19 -7.42 18.41
N LYS A 19 11.14 -8.19 18.71
CA LYS A 19 10.89 -9.50 18.08
C LYS A 19 10.77 -9.41 16.56
N MET A 20 10.14 -8.37 16.03
CA MET A 20 10.04 -8.17 14.59
C MET A 20 11.42 -7.91 13.97
N CYS A 21 12.25 -7.08 14.58
CA CYS A 21 13.63 -6.88 14.13
C CYS A 21 14.47 -8.17 14.20
N GLU A 22 14.26 -8.99 15.23
CA GLU A 22 14.95 -10.27 15.40
C GLU A 22 14.49 -11.34 14.37
N SER A 23 13.20 -11.39 14.06
CA SER A 23 12.61 -12.44 13.21
C SER A 23 12.60 -12.12 11.71
N LEU A 24 12.45 -10.85 11.34
CA LEU A 24 12.28 -10.42 9.94
C LEU A 24 13.48 -9.62 9.42
N GLY A 25 14.41 -9.26 10.30
CA GLY A 25 15.58 -8.44 10.00
C GLY A 25 15.48 -7.01 10.53
N ILE A 26 16.64 -6.38 10.68
CA ILE A 26 16.73 -4.97 11.09
C ILE A 26 16.02 -4.10 10.04
N ASN A 27 15.23 -3.12 10.48
CA ASN A 27 14.45 -2.17 9.66
C ASN A 27 13.24 -2.73 8.87
N THR A 28 12.74 -3.94 9.12
CA THR A 28 11.52 -4.41 8.45
C THR A 28 10.31 -3.50 8.73
N VAL A 29 10.20 -2.99 9.96
CA VAL A 29 9.13 -2.09 10.39
C VAL A 29 9.70 -1.09 11.40
N SER A 30 9.33 0.19 11.28
CA SER A 30 9.70 1.19 12.27
C SER A 30 8.90 1.06 13.58
N TYR A 31 9.49 1.48 14.69
CA TYR A 31 8.80 1.53 15.97
C TYR A 31 7.53 2.38 15.94
N ASP A 32 7.50 3.46 15.15
CA ASP A 32 6.32 4.30 14.98
C ASP A 32 5.15 3.55 14.33
N THR A 33 5.43 2.75 13.30
CA THR A 33 4.41 1.88 12.69
C THR A 33 3.84 0.91 13.71
N VAL A 34 4.68 0.28 14.54
CA VAL A 34 4.22 -0.63 15.60
C VAL A 34 3.32 0.10 16.60
N LYS A 35 3.67 1.32 17.03
CA LYS A 35 2.84 2.11 17.94
C LYS A 35 1.46 2.44 17.35
N VAL A 36 1.40 2.85 16.09
CA VAL A 36 0.13 3.18 15.40
C VAL A 36 -0.78 1.97 15.38
N TRP A 37 -0.25 0.80 15.00
CA TRP A 37 -1.03 -0.44 14.99
C TRP A 37 -1.51 -0.86 16.38
N PHE A 38 -0.66 -0.75 17.40
CA PHE A 38 -1.05 -1.05 18.78
C PHE A 38 -2.13 -0.09 19.29
N TRP A 39 -2.10 1.16 18.88
CA TRP A 39 -3.17 2.11 19.18
C TRP A 39 -4.48 1.73 18.48
N LYS A 40 -4.45 1.37 17.20
CA LYS A 40 -5.61 0.85 16.45
C LYS A 40 -6.22 -0.39 17.12
N PHE A 41 -5.39 -1.38 17.50
CA PHE A 41 -5.87 -2.59 18.17
C PHE A 41 -6.51 -2.31 19.53
N LYS A 42 -5.96 -1.36 20.31
CA LYS A 42 -6.58 -0.92 21.57
C LYS A 42 -7.92 -0.23 21.35
N ALA A 43 -8.09 0.46 20.23
CA ALA A 43 -9.36 1.06 19.83
C ALA A 43 -10.36 0.04 19.25
N GLY A 44 -10.00 -1.24 19.16
CA GLY A 44 -10.84 -2.29 18.58
C GLY A 44 -10.85 -2.30 17.04
N ASN A 45 -9.97 -1.50 16.41
CA ASN A 45 -9.79 -1.53 14.96
C ASN A 45 -8.78 -2.64 14.62
N PHE A 46 -9.29 -3.73 14.07
CA PHE A 46 -8.51 -4.88 13.60
C PHE A 46 -8.51 -4.99 12.08
N ASP A 47 -8.92 -3.94 11.38
CA ASP A 47 -8.82 -3.90 9.94
C ASP A 47 -7.33 -3.84 9.56
N ILE A 48 -6.86 -4.94 8.99
CA ILE A 48 -5.47 -5.11 8.57
C ILE A 48 -5.32 -4.71 7.10
N GLU A 49 -6.43 -4.52 6.38
CA GLU A 49 -6.37 -3.99 5.03
C GLU A 49 -5.79 -2.58 5.08
N ASP A 50 -4.90 -2.30 4.13
CA ASP A 50 -4.43 -0.94 3.92
C ASP A 50 -5.67 -0.16 3.47
N GLU A 51 -6.18 0.72 4.34
CA GLU A 51 -7.15 1.73 3.93
C GLU A 51 -6.62 2.35 2.65
N THR A 52 -7.43 2.31 1.59
CA THR A 52 -7.03 2.71 0.24
C THR A 52 -6.26 4.01 0.32
N HIS A 53 -4.94 3.92 0.21
CA HIS A 53 -4.10 5.10 0.33
C HIS A 53 -4.54 6.06 -0.77
N SER A 54 -5.02 7.24 -0.37
CA SER A 54 -5.41 8.32 -1.29
C SER A 54 -4.25 8.83 -2.17
N GLY A 55 -3.07 8.21 -2.05
CA GLY A 55 -1.86 8.45 -2.84
C GLY A 55 -1.54 7.43 -3.93
N CYS A 56 -2.38 6.41 -4.16
CA CYS A 56 -2.30 5.58 -5.37
C CYS A 56 -3.41 5.95 -6.34
N PRO A 57 -3.21 6.96 -7.22
CA PRO A 57 -3.98 7.06 -8.44
C PRO A 57 -3.39 5.98 -9.39
N ILE A 58 -4.11 5.27 -10.23
CA ILE A 58 -5.32 5.57 -10.98
C ILE A 58 -5.93 4.20 -11.27
N GLU A 59 -7.24 4.04 -11.16
CA GLU A 59 -7.93 3.00 -11.92
C GLU A 59 -7.77 3.36 -13.40
N VAL A 60 -6.63 2.97 -13.97
CA VAL A 60 -6.36 3.13 -15.38
C VAL A 60 -7.40 2.30 -16.09
N ASP A 61 -8.23 2.95 -16.91
CA ASP A 61 -9.18 2.26 -17.77
C ASP A 61 -8.38 1.33 -18.69
N CYS A 62 -8.30 0.07 -18.26
CA CYS A 62 -7.48 -0.95 -18.89
C CYS A 62 -8.01 -1.28 -20.29
N GLU A 63 -9.27 -0.93 -20.62
CA GLU A 63 -9.84 -1.16 -21.95
C GLU A 63 -9.27 -0.19 -22.98
N GLN A 64 -9.17 1.10 -22.65
CA GLN A 64 -8.51 2.08 -23.52
C GLN A 64 -7.02 1.76 -23.70
N LEU A 65 -6.35 1.37 -22.62
CA LEU A 65 -4.93 1.01 -22.68
C LEU A 65 -4.70 -0.25 -23.53
N LYS A 66 -5.59 -1.26 -23.42
CA LYS A 66 -5.58 -2.45 -24.28
C LYS A 66 -5.79 -2.08 -25.74
N GLN A 67 -6.70 -1.16 -26.04
CA GLN A 67 -6.99 -0.76 -27.41
C GLN A 67 -5.79 -0.06 -28.06
N ILE A 68 -5.03 0.76 -27.32
CA ILE A 68 -3.82 1.42 -27.81
C ILE A 68 -2.71 0.39 -28.09
N ILE A 69 -2.51 -0.58 -27.19
CA ILE A 69 -1.50 -1.63 -27.37
C ILE A 69 -1.87 -2.58 -28.52
N ASP A 70 -3.16 -2.86 -28.71
CA ASP A 70 -3.67 -3.74 -29.76
C ASP A 70 -3.65 -3.07 -31.15
N GLN A 71 -3.90 -1.76 -31.21
CA GLN A 71 -3.84 -0.98 -32.44
C GLN A 71 -2.41 -0.77 -32.95
N ASP A 72 -1.41 -0.68 -32.07
CA ASP A 72 -0.02 -0.55 -32.49
C ASP A 72 0.94 -1.25 -31.51
N ARG A 73 1.51 -2.38 -31.95
CA ARG A 73 2.50 -3.16 -31.19
C ARG A 73 3.78 -2.37 -30.85
N LYS A 74 3.97 -1.17 -31.40
CA LYS A 74 5.16 -0.32 -31.19
C LYS A 74 4.86 0.99 -30.45
N VAL A 75 3.77 1.09 -29.69
CA VAL A 75 3.53 2.30 -28.89
C VAL A 75 4.67 2.49 -27.88
N SER A 76 5.31 3.66 -27.94
CA SER A 76 6.40 4.02 -27.03
C SER A 76 5.85 4.36 -25.64
N THR A 77 6.67 4.12 -24.60
CA THR A 77 6.33 4.47 -23.21
C THR A 77 5.95 5.95 -23.05
N GLN A 78 6.50 6.85 -23.89
CA GLN A 78 6.18 8.28 -23.87
C GLN A 78 4.76 8.58 -24.36
N THR A 79 4.29 7.86 -25.39
CA THR A 79 2.94 8.01 -25.91
C THR A 79 1.91 7.52 -24.89
N ILE A 80 2.18 6.40 -24.22
CA ILE A 80 1.31 5.88 -23.15
C ILE A 80 1.23 6.87 -21.98
N ALA A 81 2.37 7.47 -21.59
CA ALA A 81 2.41 8.44 -20.50
C ALA A 81 1.64 9.73 -20.84
N LEU A 82 1.70 10.21 -22.08
CA LEU A 82 0.97 11.40 -22.53
C LEU A 82 -0.54 11.18 -22.49
N GLU A 83 -1.01 10.03 -22.96
CA GLU A 83 -2.44 9.71 -22.97
C GLU A 83 -3.00 9.55 -21.55
N LEU A 84 -2.23 8.95 -20.64
CA LEU A 84 -2.59 8.86 -19.22
C LEU A 84 -2.69 10.24 -18.55
N ASP A 85 -1.85 11.20 -18.94
CA ASP A 85 -1.90 12.58 -18.45
C ASP A 85 -3.12 13.36 -19.00
N ILE A 86 -3.52 13.10 -20.24
CA ILE A 86 -4.73 13.67 -20.87
C ILE A 86 -6.00 13.12 -20.21
N CYS A 87 -6.06 11.81 -19.92
CA CYS A 87 -7.19 11.19 -19.22
C CYS A 87 -7.40 11.76 -17.80
N GLN A 88 -6.34 12.19 -17.12
CA GLN A 88 -6.45 12.82 -15.80
C GLN A 88 -7.04 14.24 -15.88
N LYS A 89 -6.73 15.00 -16.94
CA LYS A 89 -7.17 16.39 -17.11
C LYS A 89 -8.63 16.53 -17.54
N ASN A 90 -9.20 15.50 -18.17
CA ASN A 90 -10.58 15.52 -18.68
C ASN A 90 -11.64 15.04 -17.65
N LYS A 91 -11.24 14.71 -16.41
CA LYS A 91 -12.17 14.36 -15.31
C LYS A 91 -12.40 15.55 -14.35
N SER A 92 -12.76 16.72 -14.89
CA SER A 92 -13.26 17.87 -14.10
C SER A 92 -14.75 18.05 -14.24
#